data_AF-A0A2G9UFZ1-F1
#
_entry.id   AF-A0A2G9UFZ1-F1
#
_cell.length_a   1.000
_cell.length_b   1.000
_cell.length_c   1.000
_cell.angle_alpha   90.00
_cell.angle_beta   90.00
_cell.angle_gamma   90.00
#
_symmetry.space_group_name_H-M   'P 1'
#
loop_
_entity.id
_entity.type
_entity.pdbx_description
1 polymer ?
#
loop_
_entity_poly.entity_id
_entity_poly.type
_entity_poly.pdbx_seq_one_letter_code
_entity_poly.pdbx_strand_id
1 'polypeptide(L)'
;MPTPDGHHEGKEIGEMQEVAAAIHEVLINVSKFRWIEVHLLHINDYGCEHSGNRVALYGTAASAVRHPHLSRCLSVLAPSSSKIVLVSEYYEKGTLLELILREQRLKEVPQGVRMFRQLMEAVHYLHERNIVHR
;
A
#
# COMPACT_ATOMS: atom_id res chain seq x y z
N MET A 1 14.96 32.93 -23.67
CA MET A 1 14.15 32.43 -22.54
C MET A 1 13.89 30.95 -22.78
N PRO A 2 14.19 30.04 -21.85
CA PRO A 2 13.77 28.65 -22.02
C PRO A 2 12.25 28.57 -21.80
N THR A 3 11.54 27.99 -22.75
CA THR A 3 10.12 27.65 -22.64
C THR A 3 9.92 26.54 -21.59
N PRO A 4 8.79 26.46 -20.89
CA PRO A 4 8.53 25.37 -19.97
C PRO A 4 8.47 24.04 -20.73
N ASP A 5 9.01 23.01 -20.09
CA ASP A 5 9.28 21.68 -20.62
C ASP A 5 8.00 20.89 -21.02
N GLY A 6 7.54 21.04 -22.26
CA GLY A 6 6.44 20.22 -22.81
C GLY A 6 6.72 18.70 -22.83
N HIS A 7 7.99 18.29 -22.68
CA HIS A 7 8.37 16.88 -22.52
C HIS A 7 8.04 16.32 -21.12
N HIS A 8 8.11 17.14 -20.07
CA HIS A 8 7.82 16.70 -18.71
C HIS A 8 6.30 16.56 -18.49
N GLU A 9 5.52 17.50 -19.02
CA GLU A 9 4.05 17.51 -18.90
C GLU A 9 3.41 16.31 -19.62
N GLY A 10 3.86 15.99 -20.84
CA GLY A 10 3.35 14.85 -21.60
C GLY A 10 3.65 13.50 -20.94
N LYS A 11 4.81 13.38 -20.30
CA LYS A 11 5.20 12.16 -19.55
C LYS A 11 4.34 11.97 -18.30
N GLU A 12 4.09 13.04 -17.55
CA GLU A 12 3.29 13.00 -16.33
C GLU A 12 1.82 12.66 -16.61
N ILE A 13 1.25 13.19 -17.70
CA ILE A 13 -0.10 12.83 -18.15
C ILE A 13 -0.19 11.34 -18.51
N GLY A 14 0.82 10.79 -19.20
CA GLY A 14 0.88 9.37 -19.55
C GLY A 14 0.94 8.47 -18.30
N GLU A 15 1.80 8.81 -17.32
CA GLU A 15 1.90 8.10 -16.04
C GLU A 15 0.55 8.07 -15.30
N MET A 16 -0.17 9.20 -15.28
CA MET A 16 -1.47 9.31 -14.61
C MET A 16 -2.57 8.50 -15.33
N GLN A 17 -2.54 8.43 -16.66
CA GLN A 17 -3.47 7.61 -17.44
C GLN A 17 -3.28 6.12 -17.16
N GLU A 18 -2.03 5.66 -17.06
CA GLU A 18 -1.72 4.27 -16.72
C GLU A 18 -2.24 3.90 -15.32
N VAL A 19 -1.99 4.76 -14.33
CA VAL A 19 -2.50 4.57 -12.97
C VAL A 19 -4.03 4.52 -12.95
N ALA A 20 -4.69 5.44 -13.67
CA ALA A 20 -6.15 5.46 -13.75
C ALA A 20 -6.73 4.18 -14.39
N ALA A 21 -6.11 3.67 -15.45
CA ALA A 21 -6.53 2.43 -16.10
C ALA A 21 -6.42 1.23 -15.16
N ALA A 22 -5.30 1.11 -14.44
CA ALA A 22 -5.10 0.04 -13.48
C ALA A 22 -6.07 0.11 -12.29
N ILE A 23 -6.34 1.31 -11.76
CA ILE A 23 -7.37 1.49 -10.72
C ILE A 23 -8.74 1.07 -11.24
N HIS A 24 -9.09 1.43 -12.48
CA HIS A 24 -10.34 1.03 -13.09
C HIS A 24 -10.48 -0.49 -13.18
N GLU A 25 -9.43 -1.20 -13.58
CA GLU A 25 -9.39 -2.67 -13.61
C GLU A 25 -9.57 -3.28 -12.21
N VAL A 26 -8.92 -2.72 -11.19
CA VAL A 26 -9.12 -3.15 -9.79
C VAL A 26 -10.58 -2.98 -9.39
N LEU A 27 -11.19 -1.83 -9.70
CA LEU A 27 -12.59 -1.56 -9.36
C LEU A 27 -13.58 -2.49 -10.07
N ILE A 28 -13.28 -2.95 -11.28
CA ILE A 28 -14.09 -3.96 -11.98
C ILE A 28 -14.01 -5.31 -11.26
N ASN A 29 -12.82 -5.69 -10.80
CA ASN A 29 -12.56 -6.99 -10.18
C ASN A 29 -12.99 -7.07 -8.71
N VAL A 30 -13.10 -5.92 -8.04
CA VAL A 30 -13.60 -5.83 -6.68
C VAL A 30 -15.13 -5.68 -6.73
N SER A 31 -15.86 -6.34 -5.82
CA SER A 31 -17.33 -6.24 -5.77
C SER A 31 -17.79 -4.77 -5.69
N LYS A 32 -18.88 -4.42 -6.40
CA LYS A 32 -19.47 -3.07 -6.59
C LYS A 32 -19.63 -2.14 -5.38
N PHE A 33 -19.33 -2.56 -4.15
CA PHE A 33 -19.55 -1.82 -2.91
C PHE A 33 -18.34 -1.80 -1.96
N ARG A 34 -17.13 -2.00 -2.49
CA ARG A 34 -15.90 -1.91 -1.67
C ARG A 34 -15.10 -0.69 -2.05
N TRP A 35 -14.83 0.14 -1.06
CA TRP A 35 -13.91 1.27 -1.17
C TRP A 35 -12.46 0.76 -1.22
N ILE A 36 -11.63 1.47 -1.98
CA ILE A 36 -10.19 1.23 -2.08
C ILE A 36 -9.45 2.45 -1.55
N GLU A 37 -8.23 2.22 -1.10
CA GLU A 37 -7.29 3.26 -0.71
C GLU A 37 -6.13 3.26 -1.70
N VAL A 38 -5.69 4.45 -2.12
CA VAL A 38 -4.59 4.62 -3.09
C VAL A 38 -3.47 5.40 -2.42
N HIS A 39 -2.30 4.78 -2.33
CA HIS A 39 -1.11 5.35 -1.72
C HIS A 39 -0.08 5.65 -2.80
N LEU A 40 0.30 6.93 -2.96
CA LEU A 40 1.40 7.35 -3.82
C LEU A 40 2.68 7.47 -3.00
N LEU A 41 3.67 6.65 -3.31
CA LEU A 41 4.95 6.59 -2.64
C LEU A 41 6.04 7.11 -3.58
N HIS A 42 6.72 8.17 -3.16
CA HIS A 42 7.92 8.66 -3.83
C HIS A 42 9.16 7.97 -3.25
N ILE A 43 9.90 7.26 -4.10
CA ILE A 43 11.18 6.66 -3.73
C ILE A 43 12.28 7.67 -4.04
N ASN A 44 13.00 8.07 -3.00
CA ASN A 44 14.24 8.83 -3.14
C ASN A 44 15.37 7.89 -3.51
N ASP A 45 15.67 7.79 -4.79
CA ASP A 45 16.89 7.14 -5.28
C ASP A 45 18.05 8.13 -5.16
N TYR A 46 18.83 8.02 -4.09
CA TYR A 46 20.11 8.74 -3.95
C TYR A 46 21.19 8.18 -4.91
N GLY A 47 20.85 7.91 -6.18
CA GLY A 47 21.76 7.38 -7.20
C GLY A 47 22.11 5.89 -7.04
N CYS A 48 21.30 5.12 -6.31
CA CYS A 48 21.55 3.69 -6.13
C CYS A 48 20.97 2.89 -7.31
N GLU A 49 21.83 2.25 -8.11
CA GLU A 49 21.48 1.47 -9.32
C GLU A 49 20.57 0.24 -9.06
N HIS A 50 20.13 0.02 -7.81
CA HIS A 50 19.28 -1.10 -7.38
C HIS A 50 17.80 -0.74 -7.30
N SER A 51 17.38 0.45 -7.74
CA SER A 51 16.01 0.94 -7.57
C SER A 51 14.94 0.09 -8.25
N GLY A 52 15.22 -0.45 -9.43
CA GLY A 52 14.34 -1.39 -10.12
C GLY A 52 14.04 -2.67 -9.31
N ASN A 53 15.03 -3.15 -8.53
CA ASN A 53 14.84 -4.31 -7.66
C ASN A 53 13.95 -4.00 -6.46
N ARG A 54 13.93 -2.75 -5.97
CA ARG A 54 13.10 -2.35 -4.82
C ARG A 54 11.63 -2.34 -5.19
N VAL A 55 11.31 -1.77 -6.35
CA VAL A 55 9.94 -1.75 -6.89
C VAL A 55 9.41 -3.17 -7.10
N ALA A 56 10.21 -4.04 -7.73
CA ALA A 56 9.84 -5.43 -7.97
C ALA A 56 9.69 -6.24 -6.67
N LEU A 57 10.55 -5.99 -5.67
CA LEU A 57 10.46 -6.64 -4.35
C LEU A 57 9.20 -6.19 -3.59
N TYR A 58 8.87 -4.90 -3.59
CA TYR A 58 7.63 -4.39 -2.99
C TYR A 58 6.39 -4.95 -3.68
N GLY A 59 6.37 -4.96 -5.01
CA GLY A 59 5.26 -5.48 -5.81
C GLY A 59 4.98 -6.96 -5.55
N THR A 60 6.03 -7.79 -5.50
CA THR A 60 5.89 -9.24 -5.29
C THR A 60 5.55 -9.60 -3.84
N ALA A 61 6.18 -8.96 -2.85
CA ALA A 61 5.91 -9.26 -1.45
C ALA A 61 4.51 -8.80 -1.01
N ALA A 62 4.10 -7.58 -1.38
CA ALA A 62 2.81 -7.04 -0.96
C ALA A 62 1.62 -7.79 -1.61
N SER A 63 1.73 -8.15 -2.90
CA SER A 63 0.65 -8.84 -3.62
C SER A 63 0.49 -10.32 -3.24
N ALA A 64 1.55 -10.97 -2.75
CA ALA A 64 1.54 -12.39 -2.38
C ALA A 64 0.98 -12.66 -0.97
N VAL A 65 0.90 -11.63 -0.11
CA VAL A 65 0.43 -11.75 1.27
C VAL A 65 -1.09 -11.72 1.34
N ARG A 66 -1.69 -12.79 1.89
CA ARG A 66 -3.13 -12.91 2.13
C ARG A 66 -3.41 -13.49 3.51
N HIS A 67 -3.83 -12.63 4.43
CA HIS A 67 -4.17 -12.99 5.80
C HIS A 67 -5.32 -12.10 6.32
N PRO A 68 -6.29 -12.60 7.10
CA PRO A 68 -7.45 -11.82 7.58
C PRO A 68 -7.11 -10.67 8.53
N HIS A 69 -5.88 -10.61 9.05
CA HIS A 69 -5.41 -9.57 9.98
C HIS A 69 -4.29 -8.72 9.37
N LEU A 70 -4.12 -8.77 8.04
CA LEU A 70 -3.22 -7.90 7.28
C LEU A 70 -4.04 -7.10 6.26
N SER A 71 -3.61 -5.86 6.01
CA SER A 71 -4.17 -5.07 4.92
C SER A 71 -3.94 -5.79 3.59
N ARG A 72 -5.00 -5.92 2.80
CA ARG A 72 -4.91 -6.58 1.50
C ARG A 72 -4.45 -5.58 0.44
N CYS A 73 -3.27 -5.84 -0.11
CA CYS A 73 -2.82 -5.23 -1.34
C CYS A 73 -3.63 -5.80 -2.52
N LEU A 74 -4.26 -4.91 -3.29
CA LEU A 74 -5.04 -5.25 -4.47
C LEU A 74 -4.19 -5.10 -5.75
N SER A 75 -3.35 -4.08 -5.81
CA SER A 75 -2.44 -3.85 -6.94
C SER A 75 -1.25 -2.99 -6.51
N VAL A 76 -0.11 -3.18 -7.17
CA VAL A 76 1.08 -2.34 -7.06
C VAL A 76 1.49 -1.92 -8.46
N LEU A 77 1.66 -0.61 -8.67
CA LEU A 77 2.03 -0.02 -9.94
C LEU A 77 3.31 0.79 -9.74
N ALA A 78 4.09 0.89 -10.81
CA ALA A 78 5.33 1.66 -10.81
C ALA A 78 5.43 2.47 -12.10
N PRO A 79 4.66 3.57 -12.21
CA PRO A 79 4.62 4.38 -13.44
C PRO A 79 5.99 5.00 -13.78
N SER A 80 6.89 5.09 -12.81
CA SER A 80 8.29 5.46 -13.03
C SER A 80 9.20 4.84 -11.96
N SER A 81 10.52 4.91 -12.15
CA SER A 81 11.50 4.34 -11.20
C SER A 81 11.44 4.97 -9.80
N SER A 82 10.93 6.19 -9.68
CA SER A 82 10.84 6.93 -8.41
C SER A 82 9.43 7.01 -7.84
N LYS A 83 8.43 6.40 -8.49
CA LYS A 83 7.04 6.41 -8.02
C LYS A 83 6.49 4.99 -7.93
N ILE A 84 5.97 4.63 -6.77
CA ILE A 84 5.15 3.44 -6.57
C ILE A 84 3.73 3.89 -6.21
N VAL A 85 2.74 3.25 -6.81
CA VAL A 85 1.34 3.38 -6.40
C VAL A 85 0.89 2.04 -5.82
N LEU A 86 0.43 2.07 -4.57
CA LEU A 86 -0.16 0.92 -3.90
C LEU A 86 -1.67 1.12 -3.82
N VAL A 87 -2.43 0.15 -4.34
CA VAL A 87 -3.89 0.11 -4.22
C VAL A 87 -4.25 -0.99 -3.22
N SER A 88 -4.95 -0.64 -2.15
CA SER A 88 -5.36 -1.57 -1.09
C SER A 88 -6.85 -1.49 -0.76
N GLU A 89 -7.35 -2.46 -0.01
CA GLU A 89 -8.67 -2.33 0.62
C GLU A 89 -8.71 -1.11 1.55
N TYR A 90 -9.82 -0.38 1.55
CA TYR A 90 -10.03 0.74 2.48
C TYR A 90 -10.56 0.25 3.83
N TYR A 91 -9.97 0.74 4.92
CA TYR A 91 -10.36 0.41 6.29
C TYR A 91 -10.90 1.66 7.01
N GLU A 92 -12.23 1.78 7.06
CA GLU A 92 -12.95 2.99 7.50
C GLU A 92 -12.72 3.44 8.96
N LYS A 93 -12.15 2.56 9.80
CA LYS A 93 -12.00 2.83 11.25
C LYS A 93 -10.70 3.55 11.61
N GLY A 94 -9.90 3.90 10.60
CA GLY A 94 -8.60 4.53 10.79
C GLY A 94 -7.58 3.59 11.43
N THR A 95 -6.53 4.19 11.99
CA THR A 95 -5.40 3.48 12.57
C THR A 95 -5.66 3.06 14.02
N LEU A 96 -4.91 2.07 14.48
CA LEU A 96 -4.90 1.69 15.89
C LEU A 96 -4.48 2.84 16.82
N LEU A 97 -3.54 3.68 16.38
CA LEU A 97 -3.10 4.82 17.17
C LEU A 97 -4.22 5.83 17.37
N GLU A 98 -4.96 6.17 16.31
CA GLU A 98 -6.13 7.06 16.40
C GLU A 98 -7.18 6.51 17.35
N LEU A 99 -7.44 5.20 17.32
CA LEU A 99 -8.33 4.55 18.28
C LEU A 99 -7.82 4.72 19.72
N ILE A 100 -6.54 4.46 19.98
CA ILE A 100 -5.97 4.58 21.33
C ILE A 100 -6.04 6.02 21.83
N LEU A 101 -5.71 6.99 20.98
CA LEU A 101 -5.76 8.41 21.31
C LEU A 101 -7.20 8.87 21.58
N ARG A 102 -8.18 8.38 20.81
CA ARG A 102 -9.59 8.70 20.98
C ARG A 102 -10.17 8.13 22.27
N GLU A 103 -9.94 6.84 22.53
CA GLU A 103 -10.54 6.15 23.69
C GLU A 103 -9.78 6.42 25.00
N GLN A 104 -8.51 6.83 24.92
CA GLN A 104 -7.54 7.03 26.02
C GLN A 104 -7.19 5.78 26.84
N ARG A 105 -8.16 4.87 27.04
CA ARG A 105 -8.02 3.61 27.76
C ARG A 105 -8.82 2.54 27.03
N LEU A 106 -8.15 1.47 26.62
CA LEU A 106 -8.79 0.27 26.08
C LEU A 106 -8.87 -0.79 27.18
N LYS A 107 -10.01 -1.46 27.28
CA LYS A 107 -10.14 -2.61 28.18
C LYS A 107 -9.21 -3.72 27.69
N GLU A 108 -8.36 -4.22 28.59
CA GLU A 108 -7.47 -5.34 28.30
C GLU A 108 -8.27 -6.56 27.83
N VAL A 109 -9.30 -6.93 28.59
CA VAL A 109 -10.23 -8.00 28.23
C VAL A 109 -11.62 -7.43 27.91
N PRO A 110 -12.25 -7.85 26.79
CA PRO A 110 -11.73 -8.78 25.79
C PRO A 110 -11.04 -8.07 24.61
N GLN A 111 -11.03 -6.74 24.57
CA GLN A 111 -10.64 -5.98 23.38
C GLN A 111 -9.13 -5.99 23.12
N GLY A 112 -8.33 -5.57 24.11
CA GLY A 112 -6.87 -5.53 23.99
C GLY A 112 -6.26 -6.90 23.64
N VAL A 113 -6.69 -7.96 24.35
CA VAL A 113 -6.25 -9.33 24.08
C VAL A 113 -6.57 -9.78 22.66
N ARG A 114 -7.78 -9.49 22.16
CA ARG A 114 -8.15 -9.86 20.78
C ARG A 114 -7.29 -9.15 19.75
N MET A 115 -7.06 -7.85 19.92
CA MET A 115 -6.26 -7.05 18.99
C MET A 115 -4.80 -7.52 18.99
N PHE A 116 -4.24 -7.78 20.17
CA PHE A 116 -2.89 -8.32 20.29
C PHE A 116 -2.77 -9.70 19.62
N ARG A 117 -3.73 -10.61 19.84
CA ARG A 117 -3.76 -11.92 19.16
C ARG A 117 -3.79 -11.75 17.64
N GLN A 118 -4.63 -10.86 17.11
CA GLN A 118 -4.72 -10.61 15.67
C GLN A 118 -3.38 -10.10 15.09
N LEU A 119 -2.70 -9.20 15.79
CA LEU A 119 -1.37 -8.71 15.40
C LEU A 119 -0.33 -9.84 15.41
N MET A 120 -0.33 -10.68 16.45
CA MET A 120 0.60 -11.80 16.56
C MET A 120 0.39 -12.84 15.45
N GLU A 121 -0.87 -13.15 15.11
CA GLU A 121 -1.20 -14.06 14.01
C GLU A 121 -0.74 -13.52 12.65
N ALA A 122 -0.95 -12.22 12.41
CA ALA A 122 -0.48 -11.55 11.21
C ALA A 122 1.05 -11.58 11.08
N VAL A 123 1.78 -11.26 12.15
CA VAL A 123 3.24 -11.28 12.17
C VAL A 123 3.78 -12.70 12.02
N HIS A 124 3.16 -13.68 12.69
CA HIS A 124 3.54 -15.08 12.54
C HIS A 124 3.39 -15.55 11.09
N TYR A 125 2.26 -15.25 10.45
CA TYR A 125 2.02 -15.55 9.04
C TYR A 125 3.10 -14.96 8.10
N LEU A 126 3.56 -13.74 8.37
CA LEU A 126 4.64 -13.10 7.60
C LEU A 126 5.98 -13.80 7.83
N HIS A 127 6.30 -14.13 9.08
CA HIS A 127 7.54 -14.81 9.43
C HIS A 127 7.63 -16.22 8.82
N GLU A 128 6.53 -16.97 8.73
CA GLU A 128 6.48 -18.25 8.01
C GLU A 128 6.85 -18.13 6.53
N ARG A 129 6.72 -16.94 5.96
CA ARG A 129 7.04 -16.61 4.55
C ARG A 129 8.36 -15.86 4.40
N ASN A 130 9.18 -15.81 5.45
CA ASN A 130 10.45 -15.07 5.49
C ASN A 130 10.30 -13.56 5.24
N ILE A 131 9.15 -12.98 5.58
CA ILE A 131 8.91 -11.54 5.50
C ILE A 131 8.99 -10.96 6.90
N VAL A 132 9.92 -10.02 7.12
CA VAL A 132 10.08 -9.31 8.40
C VAL A 132 9.46 -7.92 8.30
N HIS A 133 8.47 -7.64 9.15
CA HIS A 133 7.93 -6.29 9.31
C HIS A 133 8.91 -5.45 10.14
N ARG A 134 9.26 -4.25 9.67
CA ARG A 134 10.20 -3.32 10.34
C ARG A 134 9.55 -1.97 10.62
#